data_AF-A0ABD0R2E1-F1
#
_entry.id   AF-A0ABD0R2E1-F1
#
_cell.length_a   1.000
_cell.length_b   1.000
_cell.length_c   1.000
_cell.angle_alpha   90.00
_cell.angle_beta   90.00
_cell.angle_gamma   90.00
#
_symmetry.space_group_name_H-M   'P 1'
#
loop_
_entity.id
_entity.type
_entity.pdbx_description
1 polymer ?
#
loop_
_entity_poly.entity_id
_entity_poly.type
_entity_poly.pdbx_seq_one_letter_code
_entity_poly.pdbx_strand_id
1 'polypeptide(L)'
;MAASIELRLTFWICLIFILGVSSVSALIEGLYCGTQSCYDVLGVSRDATKAEIGRAYRQLARKYHPDRYQPGESEDSRETAQQKFLLVATAYETLK
;
A
#
# COMPACT_ATOMS: atom_id res chain seq x y z
N MET A 1 29.12 40.82 -3.36
CA MET A 1 29.68 39.50 -2.96
C MET A 1 28.69 38.69 -2.10
N ALA A 2 27.93 39.28 -1.18
CA ALA A 2 26.92 38.58 -0.36
C ALA A 2 25.73 38.00 -1.16
N ALA A 3 25.16 38.76 -2.12
CA ALA A 3 23.99 38.32 -2.90
C ALA A 3 24.21 37.05 -3.74
N SER A 4 25.45 36.81 -4.16
CA SER A 4 25.84 35.61 -4.94
C SER A 4 25.87 34.34 -4.09
N ILE A 5 26.11 34.48 -2.78
CA ILE A 5 26.18 33.38 -1.81
C ILE A 5 24.76 33.00 -1.39
N GLU A 6 23.89 33.99 -1.15
CA GLU A 6 22.46 33.80 -0.87
C GLU A 6 21.74 33.04 -2.00
N LEU A 7 22.01 33.40 -3.27
CA LEU A 7 21.45 32.68 -4.43
C LEU A 7 21.95 31.23 -4.54
N ARG A 8 23.20 30.97 -4.12
CA ARG A 8 23.78 29.62 -4.13
C ARG A 8 23.27 28.77 -2.96
N LEU A 9 23.08 29.39 -1.80
CA LEU A 9 22.52 28.73 -0.61
C LEU A 9 21.06 28.33 -0.88
N THR A 10 20.26 29.26 -1.42
CA THR A 10 18.86 28.98 -1.78
C THR A 10 18.75 27.91 -2.86
N PHE A 11 19.64 27.94 -3.87
CA PHE A 11 19.69 26.89 -4.89
C PHE A 11 20.03 25.51 -4.29
N TRP A 12 21.01 25.44 -3.39
CA TRP A 12 21.37 24.18 -2.70
C TRP A 12 20.31 23.71 -1.70
N ILE A 13 19.65 24.62 -0.99
CA ILE A 13 18.53 24.30 -0.08
C ILE A 13 17.37 23.73 -0.89
N CYS A 14 17.00 24.36 -2.01
CA CYS A 14 15.98 23.83 -2.91
C CYS A 14 16.41 22.49 -3.52
N LEU A 15 17.66 22.33 -3.93
CA LEU A 15 18.19 21.08 -4.46
C LEU A 15 18.12 19.94 -3.43
N ILE A 16 18.51 20.21 -2.18
CA ILE A 16 18.44 19.25 -1.07
C ILE A 16 16.98 18.92 -0.74
N PHE A 17 16.08 19.91 -0.78
CA PHE A 17 14.66 19.70 -0.52
C PHE A 17 14.01 18.86 -1.64
N ILE A 18 14.36 19.11 -2.90
CA ILE A 18 13.86 18.35 -4.06
C ILE A 18 14.41 16.90 -4.05
N LEU A 19 15.69 16.71 -3.72
CA LEU A 19 16.30 15.39 -3.61
C LEU A 19 15.83 14.60 -2.38
N GLY A 20 15.55 15.28 -1.27
CA GLY A 20 15.09 14.65 -0.02
C GLY A 20 13.64 14.21 -0.04
N VAL A 21 12.74 14.95 -0.70
CA VAL A 21 11.30 14.64 -0.75
C VAL A 21 11.01 13.38 -1.56
N SER A 22 11.82 13.09 -2.59
CA SER A 22 11.63 11.91 -3.46
C SER A 22 11.80 10.58 -2.71
N SER A 23 12.52 10.58 -1.59
CA SER A 23 12.81 9.37 -0.80
C SER A 23 11.68 8.99 0.16
N VAL A 24 10.80 9.93 0.52
CA VAL A 24 9.77 9.71 1.56
C VAL A 24 8.56 8.94 1.02
N SER A 25 8.19 9.15 -0.25
CA SER A 25 7.03 8.48 -0.86
C SER A 25 7.21 6.97 -0.98
N ALA A 26 8.42 6.51 -1.31
CA ALA A 26 8.74 5.08 -1.44
C ALA A 26 8.60 4.30 -0.12
N LEU A 27 8.69 4.97 1.04
CA LEU A 27 8.59 4.31 2.34
C LEU A 27 7.15 3.91 2.70
N ILE A 28 6.15 4.59 2.14
CA ILE A 28 4.74 4.42 2.55
C ILE A 28 4.11 3.19 1.87
N GLU A 29 4.55 2.83 0.66
CA GLU A 29 4.00 1.70 -0.10
C GLU A 29 4.18 0.34 0.61
N GLY A 30 5.24 0.18 1.41
CA GLY A 30 5.50 -1.04 2.18
C GLY A 30 4.84 -1.09 3.55
N LEU A 31 4.14 -0.03 3.97
CA LEU A 31 3.57 0.08 5.31
C LEU A 31 2.04 -0.13 5.27
N TYR A 32 1.54 -1.03 6.12
CA TYR A 32 0.11 -1.38 6.19
C TYR A 32 -0.48 -1.75 4.81
N CYS A 33 -1.51 -1.02 4.37
CA CYS A 33 -2.22 -1.20 3.11
C CYS A 33 -1.76 -0.20 2.04
N GLY A 34 -0.57 0.40 2.21
CA GLY A 34 0.00 1.39 1.30
C GLY A 34 -0.80 2.69 1.29
N THR A 35 -1.27 3.09 0.10
CA THR A 35 -2.03 4.32 -0.11
C THR A 35 -3.54 4.17 0.16
N GLN A 36 -4.04 2.95 0.36
CA GLN A 36 -5.46 2.67 0.59
C GLN A 36 -5.73 2.39 2.07
N SER A 37 -6.96 2.68 2.53
CA SER A 37 -7.37 2.28 3.88
C SER A 37 -7.56 0.77 3.97
N CYS A 38 -7.11 0.15 5.06
CA CYS A 38 -7.33 -1.28 5.28
C CYS A 38 -8.83 -1.64 5.40
N TYR A 39 -9.68 -0.69 5.80
CA TYR A 39 -11.14 -0.84 5.76
C TYR A 39 -11.67 -0.94 4.34
N ASP A 40 -11.15 -0.11 3.42
CA ASP A 40 -11.52 -0.12 2.00
C ASP A 40 -11.03 -1.40 1.31
N VAL A 41 -9.83 -1.88 1.66
CA VAL A 41 -9.29 -3.16 1.16
C VAL A 41 -10.20 -4.33 1.54
N LEU A 42 -10.72 -4.35 2.78
CA LEU A 42 -11.67 -5.37 3.23
C LEU A 42 -13.11 -5.09 2.78
N GLY A 43 -13.40 -3.89 2.27
CA GLY A 43 -14.75 -3.48 1.87
C GLY A 43 -15.72 -3.34 3.06
N VAL A 44 -15.22 -2.91 4.22
CA VAL A 44 -16.00 -2.76 5.45
C VAL A 44 -16.04 -1.30 5.92
N SER A 45 -17.05 -0.93 6.70
CA SER A 45 -17.10 0.39 7.35
C SER A 45 -15.98 0.53 8.38
N ARG A 46 -15.59 1.78 8.69
CA ARG A 46 -14.68 2.08 9.81
C ARG A 46 -15.27 1.71 11.17
N ASP A 47 -16.59 1.65 11.26
CA ASP A 47 -17.33 1.21 12.45
C ASP A 47 -17.57 -0.30 12.49
N ALA A 48 -16.97 -1.07 11.55
CA ALA A 48 -17.19 -2.51 11.47
C ALA A 48 -16.68 -3.23 12.71
N THR A 49 -17.46 -4.21 13.15
CA THR A 49 -17.11 -5.08 14.27
C THR A 49 -16.02 -6.07 13.88
N LYS A 50 -15.26 -6.60 14.86
CA LYS A 50 -14.27 -7.67 14.63
C LYS A 50 -14.86 -8.89 13.90
N ALA A 51 -16.13 -9.20 14.16
CA ALA A 51 -16.84 -10.28 13.49
C ALA A 51 -17.06 -10.02 11.99
N GLU A 52 -17.41 -8.79 11.61
CA GLU A 52 -17.59 -8.35 10.22
C GLU A 52 -16.25 -8.31 9.48
N ILE A 53 -15.21 -7.77 10.11
CA ILE A 53 -13.84 -7.77 9.57
C ILE A 53 -13.39 -9.21 9.28
N GLY A 54 -13.55 -10.12 10.25
CA GLY A 54 -13.22 -11.53 10.05
C GLY A 54 -14.05 -12.21 8.95
N ARG A 55 -15.34 -11.85 8.81
CA ARG A 55 -16.20 -12.39 7.73
C ARG A 55 -15.74 -11.90 6.36
N ALA A 56 -15.44 -10.62 6.22
CA ALA A 56 -14.94 -10.01 5.00
C ALA A 56 -13.60 -10.62 4.58
N TYR A 57 -12.66 -10.74 5.52
CA TYR A 57 -11.38 -11.41 5.30
C TYR A 57 -11.57 -12.83 4.74
N ARG A 58 -12.38 -13.67 5.40
CA ARG A 58 -12.61 -15.05 4.95
C ARG A 58 -13.20 -15.12 3.53
N GLN A 59 -14.08 -14.18 3.17
CA GLN A 59 -14.67 -14.12 1.84
C GLN A 59 -13.64 -13.74 0.77
N LEU A 60 -12.83 -12.71 1.04
CA LEU A 60 -11.79 -12.23 0.12
C LEU A 60 -10.62 -13.21 0.01
N ALA A 61 -10.21 -13.83 1.11
CA ALA A 61 -9.17 -14.86 1.15
C ALA A 61 -9.54 -16.05 0.25
N ARG A 62 -10.80 -16.52 0.31
CA ARG A 62 -11.28 -17.54 -0.63
C ARG A 62 -11.28 -17.04 -2.07
N LYS A 63 -11.67 -15.78 -2.30
CA LYS A 63 -11.74 -15.21 -3.66
C LYS A 63 -10.37 -15.18 -4.34
N TYR A 64 -9.35 -14.76 -3.62
CA TYR A 64 -7.98 -14.56 -4.14
C TYR A 64 -7.01 -15.70 -3.79
N HIS A 65 -7.50 -16.82 -3.26
CA HIS A 65 -6.65 -17.95 -2.92
C HIS A 65 -5.94 -18.51 -4.17
N PRO A 66 -4.62 -18.79 -4.12
CA PRO A 66 -3.87 -19.28 -5.28
C PRO A 66 -4.45 -20.57 -5.87
N ASP A 67 -5.04 -21.45 -5.04
CA ASP A 67 -5.72 -22.68 -5.51
C ASP A 67 -6.87 -22.45 -6.49
N ARG A 68 -7.40 -21.22 -6.58
CA ARG A 68 -8.45 -20.91 -7.57
C ARG A 68 -7.91 -20.64 -8.97
N TYR A 69 -6.61 -20.41 -9.11
CA TYR A 69 -5.97 -20.06 -10.36
C TYR A 69 -5.22 -21.29 -10.89
N GLN A 70 -5.67 -21.80 -12.04
CA GLN A 70 -5.10 -23.02 -12.61
C GLN A 70 -3.78 -22.73 -13.32
N PRO A 71 -2.84 -23.70 -13.38
CA PRO A 71 -1.65 -23.59 -14.21
C PRO A 71 -2.07 -23.53 -15.68
N GLY A 72 -2.08 -22.33 -16.27
CA GLY A 72 -2.55 -22.08 -17.64
C GLY A 72 -3.38 -20.80 -17.82
N GLU A 73 -3.89 -20.21 -16.74
CA GLU A 73 -4.35 -18.81 -16.76
C GLU A 73 -3.15 -17.86 -16.88
N SER A 74 -3.37 -16.66 -17.43
CA SER A 74 -2.29 -15.68 -17.65
C SER A 74 -1.52 -15.43 -16.35
N GLU A 75 -0.18 -15.35 -16.44
CA GLU A 75 0.68 -15.07 -15.28
C GLU A 75 0.25 -13.78 -14.56
N ASP A 76 -0.14 -12.75 -15.32
CA ASP A 76 -0.72 -11.51 -14.82
C ASP A 76 -1.91 -11.72 -13.86
N SER A 77 -2.77 -12.71 -14.13
CA SER A 77 -3.94 -13.01 -13.29
C SER A 77 -3.54 -13.67 -11.96
N ARG A 78 -2.48 -14.48 -11.97
CA ARG A 78 -1.96 -15.17 -10.77
C ARG A 78 -1.19 -14.21 -9.88
N GLU A 79 -0.32 -13.39 -10.47
CA GLU A 79 0.48 -12.41 -9.73
C GLU A 79 -0.42 -11.37 -9.07
N THR A 80 -1.40 -10.84 -9.80
CA THR A 80 -2.36 -9.88 -9.25
C THR A 80 -3.25 -10.49 -8.17
N ALA A 81 -3.58 -11.78 -8.25
CA ALA A 81 -4.33 -12.47 -7.20
C ALA A 81 -3.51 -12.68 -5.94
N GLN A 82 -2.26 -13.10 -6.07
CA GLN A 82 -1.34 -13.26 -4.94
C GLN A 82 -1.10 -11.93 -4.23
N GLN A 83 -0.84 -10.85 -4.98
CA GLN A 83 -0.69 -9.51 -4.42
C GLN A 83 -1.95 -9.07 -3.67
N LYS A 84 -3.14 -9.29 -4.23
CA LYS A 84 -4.42 -8.99 -3.56
C LYS A 84 -4.63 -9.84 -2.31
N PHE A 85 -4.26 -11.12 -2.33
CA PHE A 85 -4.36 -11.99 -1.18
C PHE A 85 -3.47 -11.49 -0.03
N LEU A 86 -2.22 -11.14 -0.32
CA LEU A 86 -1.30 -10.56 0.66
C LEU A 86 -1.85 -9.25 1.22
N LEU A 87 -2.35 -8.35 0.36
CA LEU A 87 -2.92 -7.07 0.79
C LEU A 87 -4.14 -7.26 1.73
N VAL A 88 -5.03 -8.20 1.40
CA VAL A 88 -6.19 -8.56 2.24
C VAL A 88 -5.75 -9.15 3.58
N ALA A 89 -4.71 -9.98 3.61
CA ALA A 89 -4.15 -10.52 4.84
C ALA A 89 -3.53 -9.42 5.72
N THR A 90 -2.75 -8.52 5.13
CA THR A 90 -2.17 -7.37 5.84
C THR A 90 -3.26 -6.46 6.41
N ALA A 91 -4.33 -6.20 5.66
CA ALA A 91 -5.46 -5.42 6.13
C ALA A 91 -6.15 -6.08 7.34
N TYR A 92 -6.36 -7.39 7.29
CA TYR A 92 -6.96 -8.14 8.41
C TYR A 92 -6.09 -8.12 9.67
N GLU A 93 -4.79 -8.41 9.56
CA GLU A 93 -3.89 -8.39 10.72
C GLU A 93 -3.73 -6.99 11.31
N THR A 94 -3.87 -5.94 10.50
CA THR A 94 -3.84 -4.54 10.98
C THR A 94 -5.08 -4.18 11.79
N LEU A 95 -6.25 -4.71 11.44
CA LEU A 95 -7.55 -4.31 12.01
C LEU A 95 -8.12 -5.25 13.09
N LYS A 96 -7.46 -6.40 13.33
CA LYS A 96 -7.90 -7.48 14.23
C LYS A 96 -7.89 -7.12 15.72
#